data_AF-A0A1E8FA87-F1
#
_entry.id   AF-A0A1E8FA87-F1
#
_cell.length_a   1.000
_cell.length_b   1.000
_cell.length_c   1.000
_cell.angle_alpha   90.00
_cell.angle_beta   90.00
_cell.angle_gamma   90.00
#
_symmetry.space_group_name_H-M   'P 1'
#
loop_
_entity.id
_entity.type
_entity.pdbx_description
1 polymer ?
#
loop_
_entity_poly.entity_id
_entity_poly.type
_entity_poly.pdbx_seq_one_letter_code
_entity_poly.pdbx_strand_id
1 'polypeptide(L)'
;MKKLSILALFIGVSCGVNAAEVESADVTTFVSGTPATAADVNSTIAALVTAINDNAVTIAQLQSTLNSQASRIAALETAVESLKSADSAFTLAGSTYRVGYIGAGHNYSSDTGYGASDSYGGNALVTFNDGGVLDITELTELEQELSFDLYCSDQADSSTCSRNLQDYSDAGSISGTWSLSGNEISITLEGETETWYVSDNGDVILAKDTTDILQEGTSSAFWANLSIGVKVSQ
;
A
#
# COMPACT_ATOMS: atom_id res chain seq x y z
N MET A 1 -2.17 -9.41 -9.28
CA MET A 1 -3.01 -9.82 -8.11
C MET A 1 -2.12 -10.24 -6.95
N LYS A 2 -1.70 -9.30 -6.10
CA LYS A 2 -0.98 -9.62 -4.86
C LYS A 2 -2.02 -10.00 -3.81
N LYS A 3 -1.97 -11.25 -3.34
CA LYS A 3 -2.82 -11.75 -2.26
C LYS A 3 -2.42 -10.98 -0.99
N LEU A 4 -3.33 -10.14 -0.50
CA LEU A 4 -3.22 -9.50 0.80
C LEU A 4 -3.45 -10.59 1.86
N SER A 5 -2.36 -11.19 2.34
CA SER A 5 -2.42 -12.06 3.51
C SER A 5 -2.62 -11.19 4.74
N ILE A 6 -3.88 -10.92 5.07
CA ILE A 6 -4.28 -10.44 6.39
C ILE A 6 -3.88 -11.53 7.38
N LEU A 7 -2.74 -11.31 8.04
CA LEU A 7 -2.34 -12.07 9.21
C LEU A 7 -3.34 -11.72 10.31
N ALA A 8 -4.46 -12.43 10.33
CA ALA A 8 -5.40 -12.42 11.43
C ALA A 8 -4.63 -12.87 12.67
N LEU A 9 -4.22 -11.90 13.49
CA LEU A 9 -3.77 -12.16 14.84
C LEU A 9 -5.01 -12.62 15.61
N PHE A 10 -5.31 -13.92 15.53
CA PHE A 10 -6.13 -14.59 16.51
C PHE A 10 -5.43 -14.39 17.85
N ILE A 11 -5.82 -13.35 18.58
CA ILE A 11 -5.65 -13.31 20.02
C ILE A 11 -6.50 -14.48 20.50
N GLY A 12 -5.84 -15.63 20.66
CA GLY A 12 -6.41 -16.79 21.33
C GLY A 12 -6.75 -16.36 22.75
N VAL A 13 -7.96 -15.84 22.94
CA VAL A 13 -8.57 -15.75 24.25
C VAL A 13 -8.98 -17.18 24.58
N SER A 14 -8.01 -17.98 25.03
CA SER A 14 -8.31 -19.19 25.78
C SER A 14 -8.82 -18.76 27.16
N CYS A 15 -10.00 -18.14 27.22
CA CYS A 15 -10.79 -18.10 28.45
C CYS A 15 -11.43 -19.47 28.63
N GLY A 16 -10.57 -20.46 28.87
CA GLY A 16 -10.95 -21.74 29.44
C GLY A 16 -10.47 -21.77 30.87
N VAL A 17 -10.97 -20.88 31.73
CA VAL A 17 -10.91 -21.14 33.17
C VAL A 17 -11.97 -22.21 33.44
N ASN A 18 -11.69 -23.43 33.00
CA ASN A 18 -12.42 -24.57 33.54
C ASN A 18 -12.02 -24.62 35.02
N ALA A 19 -13.01 -24.70 35.92
CA ALA A 19 -12.72 -25.06 37.30
C ALA A 19 -11.88 -26.35 37.26
N ALA A 20 -10.76 -26.35 37.98
CA ALA A 20 -9.93 -27.55 38.08
C ALA A 20 -10.81 -28.73 38.52
N GLU A 21 -10.53 -29.92 38.00
CA GLU A 21 -11.21 -31.13 38.46
C GLU A 21 -11.04 -31.23 39.99
N VAL A 22 -12.12 -31.54 40.69
CA VAL A 22 -12.05 -31.77 42.14
C VAL A 22 -11.31 -33.07 42.33
N GLU A 23 -10.10 -32.99 42.89
CA GLU A 23 -9.31 -34.17 43.22
C GLU A 23 -10.06 -35.02 44.24
N SER A 24 -10.11 -36.32 44.02
CA SER A 24 -10.83 -37.25 44.92
C SER A 24 -10.31 -37.22 46.36
N ALA A 25 -9.06 -36.80 46.56
CA ALA A 25 -8.44 -36.60 47.86
C ALA A 25 -9.02 -35.40 48.64
N ASP A 26 -9.63 -34.43 47.95
CA ASP A 26 -10.21 -33.23 48.55
C ASP A 26 -11.71 -33.43 48.92
N VAL A 27 -12.26 -34.61 48.64
CA VAL A 27 -13.65 -34.95 48.95
C VAL A 27 -13.75 -35.61 50.33
N THR A 28 -14.37 -34.91 51.27
CA THR A 28 -14.72 -35.51 52.57
C THR A 28 -15.79 -36.58 52.38
N THR A 29 -15.46 -37.84 52.67
CA THR A 29 -16.37 -38.99 52.50
C THR A 29 -16.84 -39.50 53.86
N PHE A 30 -18.16 -39.48 54.10
CA PHE A 30 -18.73 -40.09 55.29
C PHE A 30 -18.81 -41.62 55.14
N VAL A 31 -18.35 -42.35 56.15
CA VAL A 31 -18.32 -43.82 56.14
C VAL A 31 -19.66 -44.37 56.63
N SER A 32 -20.26 -45.24 55.83
CA SER A 32 -21.50 -45.94 56.19
C SER A 32 -21.35 -46.67 57.54
N GLY A 33 -22.38 -46.58 58.39
CA GLY A 33 -22.39 -47.19 59.72
C GLY A 33 -21.62 -46.42 60.80
N THR A 34 -20.96 -45.32 60.46
CA THR A 34 -20.31 -44.41 61.43
C THR A 34 -21.03 -43.06 61.45
N PRO A 35 -21.60 -42.62 62.59
CA PRO A 35 -22.19 -41.29 62.68
C PRO A 35 -21.13 -40.22 62.45
N ALA A 36 -21.41 -39.25 61.57
CA ALA A 36 -20.60 -38.05 61.43
C ALA A 36 -20.61 -37.26 62.73
N THR A 37 -19.46 -36.77 63.19
CA THR A 37 -19.42 -35.92 64.38
C THR A 37 -19.81 -34.49 64.01
N ALA A 38 -20.27 -33.71 64.99
CA ALA A 38 -20.55 -32.29 64.78
C ALA A 38 -19.29 -31.52 64.31
N ALA A 39 -18.10 -31.95 64.72
CA ALA A 39 -16.84 -31.36 64.28
C ALA A 39 -16.60 -31.58 62.77
N ASP A 40 -16.84 -32.79 62.27
CA ASP A 40 -16.68 -33.14 60.85
C ASP A 40 -17.62 -32.32 59.95
N VAL A 41 -18.88 -32.20 60.38
CA VAL A 41 -19.90 -31.41 59.68
C VAL A 41 -19.53 -29.93 59.69
N ASN A 42 -19.13 -29.37 60.85
CA ASN A 42 -18.76 -27.98 60.96
C ASN A 42 -17.51 -27.64 60.11
N SER A 43 -16.51 -28.52 60.09
CA SER A 43 -15.31 -28.34 59.26
C SER A 43 -15.65 -28.35 57.77
N THR A 44 -16.52 -29.27 57.33
CA THR A 44 -16.96 -29.35 55.93
C THR A 44 -17.74 -28.09 55.52
N ILE A 45 -18.64 -27.61 56.37
CA ILE A 45 -19.41 -26.38 56.12
C ILE A 45 -18.48 -25.17 56.05
N ALA A 46 -17.48 -25.06 56.95
CA ALA A 46 -16.52 -23.96 56.93
C ALA A 46 -15.67 -23.94 55.64
N ALA A 47 -15.24 -25.13 55.17
CA ALA A 47 -14.52 -25.26 53.91
C ALA A 47 -15.41 -24.85 52.71
N LEU A 48 -16.66 -25.28 52.68
CA LEU A 48 -17.62 -24.90 51.63
C LEU A 48 -17.86 -23.39 51.60
N VAL A 49 -18.05 -22.77 52.77
CA VAL A 49 -18.24 -21.31 52.88
C VAL A 49 -17.01 -20.57 52.34
N THR A 50 -15.81 -21.04 52.65
CA THR A 50 -14.56 -20.45 52.15
C THR A 50 -14.50 -20.55 50.62
N ALA A 51 -14.71 -21.74 50.06
CA ALA A 51 -14.69 -21.95 48.61
C ALA A 51 -15.76 -21.13 47.86
N ILE A 52 -16.96 -20.98 48.43
CA ILE A 52 -18.01 -20.13 47.87
C ILE A 52 -17.57 -18.66 47.84
N ASN A 53 -16.97 -18.17 48.93
CA ASN A 53 -16.50 -16.79 49.00
C ASN A 53 -15.34 -16.54 48.01
N ASP A 54 -14.40 -17.46 47.88
CA ASP A 54 -13.29 -17.37 46.93
C ASP A 54 -13.78 -17.37 45.47
N ASN A 55 -14.76 -18.22 45.16
CA ASN A 55 -15.42 -18.22 43.86
C ASN A 55 -16.16 -16.91 43.59
N ALA A 56 -16.85 -16.34 44.58
CA ALA A 56 -17.52 -15.06 44.45
C ALA A 56 -16.54 -13.92 44.14
N VAL A 57 -15.37 -13.90 44.80
CA VAL A 57 -14.30 -12.92 44.51
C VAL A 57 -13.76 -13.10 43.09
N THR A 58 -13.50 -14.34 42.67
CA THR A 58 -12.99 -14.64 41.33
C THR A 58 -13.98 -14.22 40.24
N ILE A 59 -15.28 -14.50 40.43
CA ILE A 59 -16.34 -14.07 39.51
C ILE A 59 -16.38 -12.54 39.40
N ALA A 60 -16.29 -11.83 40.53
CA ALA A 60 -16.28 -10.36 40.51
C ALA A 60 -15.07 -9.80 39.75
N GLN A 61 -13.88 -10.41 39.91
CA GLN A 61 -12.68 -10.03 39.17
C GLN A 61 -12.80 -10.30 37.67
N LEU A 62 -13.36 -11.44 37.27
CA LEU A 62 -13.61 -11.78 35.87
C LEU A 62 -14.61 -10.80 35.23
N GLN A 63 -15.69 -10.46 35.94
CA GLN A 63 -16.67 -9.46 35.49
C GLN A 63 -16.04 -8.08 35.30
N SER A 64 -15.20 -7.64 36.26
CA SER A 64 -14.47 -6.37 36.14
C SER A 64 -13.52 -6.37 34.94
N THR A 65 -12.84 -7.48 34.69
CA THR A 65 -11.91 -7.63 33.55
C THR A 65 -12.66 -7.58 32.23
N LEU A 66 -13.80 -8.29 32.13
CA LEU A 66 -14.64 -8.30 30.94
C LEU A 66 -15.16 -6.89 30.60
N ASN A 67 -15.62 -6.14 31.59
CA ASN A 67 -16.10 -4.76 31.39
C ASN A 67 -14.97 -3.82 30.91
N SER A 68 -13.77 -3.97 31.46
CA SER A 68 -12.58 -3.21 31.02
C SER A 68 -12.21 -3.55 29.58
N GLN A 69 -12.23 -4.83 29.20
CA GLN A 69 -11.96 -5.27 27.83
C GLN A 69 -13.02 -4.76 26.84
N ALA A 70 -14.30 -4.83 27.19
CA ALA A 70 -15.38 -4.29 26.35
C ALA A 70 -15.19 -2.79 26.09
N SER A 71 -14.81 -2.02 27.11
CA SER A 71 -14.52 -0.59 26.97
C SER A 71 -13.33 -0.33 26.04
N ARG A 72 -12.28 -1.14 26.15
CA ARG A 72 -11.09 -1.04 25.29
C ARG A 72 -11.38 -1.39 23.83
N ILE A 73 -12.20 -2.42 23.60
CA ILE A 73 -12.64 -2.81 22.24
C ILE A 73 -13.42 -1.65 21.60
N ALA A 74 -14.41 -1.08 22.29
CA ALA A 74 -15.18 0.05 21.78
C ALA A 74 -14.31 1.27 21.45
N ALA A 75 -13.29 1.56 22.27
CA ALA A 75 -12.33 2.63 22.00
C ALA A 75 -11.48 2.35 20.74
N LEU A 76 -11.03 1.11 20.56
CA LEU A 76 -10.28 0.70 19.36
C LEU A 76 -11.15 0.76 18.09
N GLU A 77 -12.40 0.30 18.16
CA GLU A 77 -13.35 0.39 17.05
C GLU A 77 -13.58 1.86 16.64
N THR A 78 -13.75 2.76 17.62
CA THR A 78 -13.88 4.19 17.37
C THR A 78 -12.62 4.78 16.73
N ALA A 79 -11.43 4.40 17.21
CA ALA A 79 -10.17 4.87 16.64
C ALA A 79 -9.97 4.38 15.19
N VAL A 80 -10.31 3.13 14.90
CA VAL A 80 -10.28 2.58 13.54
C VAL A 80 -11.23 3.34 12.62
N GLU A 81 -12.44 3.65 13.07
CA GLU A 81 -13.40 4.42 12.27
C GLU A 81 -12.94 5.87 12.03
N SER A 82 -12.30 6.49 13.03
CA SER A 82 -11.65 7.80 12.88
C SER A 82 -10.50 7.77 11.86
N LEU A 83 -9.74 6.68 11.80
CA LEU A 83 -8.66 6.52 10.83
C LEU A 83 -9.22 6.30 9.41
N LYS A 84 -10.27 5.49 9.26
CA LYS A 84 -10.95 5.30 7.95
C LYS A 84 -11.61 6.58 7.43
N SER A 85 -12.17 7.40 8.33
CA SER A 85 -12.75 8.69 7.94
C SER A 85 -11.69 9.74 7.61
N ALA A 86 -10.51 9.69 8.24
CA ALA A 86 -9.34 10.46 7.81
C ALA A 86 -8.77 9.99 6.45
N ASP A 87 -8.83 8.68 6.17
CA ASP A 87 -8.49 8.07 4.87
C ASP A 87 -9.45 8.51 3.74
N SER A 88 -10.67 8.94 4.11
CA SER A 88 -11.67 9.48 3.18
C SER A 88 -11.52 11.00 2.92
N ALA A 89 -10.58 11.68 3.58
CA ALA A 89 -10.50 13.14 3.60
C ALA A 89 -9.51 13.75 2.60
N PHE A 90 -8.71 12.93 1.90
CA PHE A 90 -7.85 13.46 0.86
C PHE A 90 -8.67 13.80 -0.40
N THR A 91 -8.59 15.06 -0.81
CA THR A 91 -9.10 15.54 -2.09
C THR A 91 -7.92 15.82 -3.01
N LEU A 92 -7.89 15.13 -4.16
CA LEU A 92 -6.91 15.41 -5.20
C LEU A 92 -7.14 16.80 -5.81
N ALA A 93 -8.40 17.22 -5.91
CA ALA A 93 -8.75 18.56 -6.36
C ALA A 93 -8.15 19.64 -5.44
N GLY A 94 -7.56 20.67 -6.03
CA GLY A 94 -6.81 21.73 -5.37
C GLY A 94 -5.38 21.34 -4.96
N SER A 95 -4.94 20.10 -5.18
CA SER A 95 -3.60 19.65 -4.79
C SER A 95 -2.56 19.90 -5.89
N THR A 96 -1.37 20.32 -5.46
CA THR A 96 -0.20 20.55 -6.34
C THR A 96 0.94 19.63 -5.95
N TYR A 97 1.64 19.07 -6.93
CA TYR A 97 2.76 18.15 -6.77
C TYR A 97 3.97 18.64 -7.52
N ARG A 98 5.15 18.50 -6.91
CA ARG A 98 6.42 18.61 -7.63
C ARG A 98 6.78 17.22 -8.12
N VAL A 99 6.74 17.03 -9.42
CA VAL A 99 6.98 15.76 -10.11
C VAL A 99 8.39 15.77 -10.68
N GLY A 100 9.14 14.73 -10.39
CA GLY A 100 10.35 14.38 -11.14
C GLY A 100 10.07 13.14 -11.97
N TYR A 101 10.60 13.11 -13.19
CA TYR A 101 10.41 11.97 -14.08
C TYR A 101 11.70 11.63 -14.81
N ILE A 102 11.83 10.35 -15.16
CA ILE A 102 12.92 9.81 -15.95
C ILE A 102 12.37 8.77 -16.91
N GLY A 103 13.00 8.65 -18.07
CA GLY A 103 12.71 7.59 -19.00
C GLY A 103 13.89 7.24 -19.87
N ALA A 104 13.76 6.12 -20.55
CA ALA A 104 14.70 5.69 -21.56
C ALA A 104 13.97 4.90 -22.63
N GLY A 105 14.40 5.13 -23.86
CA GLY A 105 13.92 4.45 -25.05
C GLY A 105 15.05 3.79 -25.82
N HIS A 106 14.67 2.79 -26.60
CA HIS A 106 15.46 2.35 -27.73
C HIS A 106 14.56 1.90 -28.85
N ASN A 107 14.95 2.21 -30.08
CA ASN A 107 14.25 1.78 -31.27
C ASN A 107 15.24 1.35 -32.34
N TYR A 108 14.86 0.30 -33.06
CA TYR A 108 15.66 -0.31 -34.10
C TYR A 108 14.78 -0.62 -35.29
N SER A 109 15.32 -0.40 -36.48
CA SER A 109 14.69 -0.79 -37.74
C SER A 109 15.74 -1.38 -38.66
N SER A 110 15.64 -2.68 -38.94
CA SER A 110 16.52 -3.35 -39.92
C SER A 110 16.22 -2.91 -41.35
N ASP A 111 14.99 -2.46 -41.63
CA ASP A 111 14.59 -1.98 -42.97
C ASP A 111 15.33 -0.70 -43.36
N THR A 112 15.54 0.19 -42.38
CA THR A 112 16.27 1.44 -42.57
C THR A 112 17.74 1.34 -42.16
N GLY A 113 18.14 0.25 -41.51
CA GLY A 113 19.46 0.09 -40.93
C GLY A 113 19.74 1.09 -39.81
N TYR A 114 18.69 1.54 -39.10
CA TYR A 114 18.77 2.59 -38.08
C TYR A 114 18.58 2.01 -36.68
N GLY A 115 19.39 2.48 -35.73
CA GLY A 115 19.17 2.28 -34.29
C GLY A 115 19.29 3.62 -33.56
N ALA A 116 18.46 3.80 -32.55
CA ALA A 116 18.62 4.88 -31.60
C ALA A 116 18.34 4.42 -30.17
N SER A 117 18.96 5.11 -29.22
CA SER A 117 18.66 5.01 -27.82
C SER A 117 18.63 6.39 -27.23
N ASP A 118 17.58 6.67 -26.48
CA ASP A 118 17.35 7.93 -25.80
C ASP A 118 17.26 7.70 -24.29
N SER A 119 17.65 8.74 -23.56
CA SER A 119 17.34 8.85 -22.14
C SER A 119 16.93 10.27 -21.87
N TYR A 120 15.86 10.44 -21.10
CA TYR A 120 15.34 11.75 -20.78
C TYR A 120 14.98 11.82 -19.31
N GLY A 121 14.94 13.05 -18.80
CA GLY A 121 14.57 13.30 -17.43
C GLY A 121 14.26 14.76 -17.21
N GLY A 122 13.38 14.99 -16.24
CA GLY A 122 12.79 16.29 -16.09
C GLY A 122 12.07 16.47 -14.78
N ASN A 123 11.47 17.64 -14.66
CA ASN A 123 10.62 17.99 -13.54
C ASN A 123 9.47 18.88 -14.02
N ALA A 124 8.38 18.85 -13.26
CA ALA A 124 7.22 19.69 -13.49
C ALA A 124 6.46 19.96 -12.18
N LEU A 125 5.65 21.00 -12.18
CA LEU A 125 4.67 21.31 -11.15
C LEU A 125 3.27 20.97 -11.68
N VAL A 126 2.67 19.93 -11.12
CA VAL A 126 1.38 19.38 -11.56
C VAL A 126 0.30 19.79 -10.57
N THR A 127 -0.73 20.49 -11.03
CA THR A 127 -1.86 20.94 -10.21
C THR A 127 -3.16 20.31 -10.72
N PHE A 128 -3.82 19.56 -9.84
CA PHE A 128 -5.12 18.98 -10.08
C PHE A 128 -6.19 19.96 -9.61
N ASN A 129 -6.76 20.75 -10.51
CA ASN A 129 -7.77 21.76 -10.16
C ASN A 129 -9.16 21.16 -10.01
N ASP A 130 -10.04 21.90 -9.33
CA ASP A 130 -11.48 21.61 -9.29
C ASP A 130 -12.08 21.48 -10.69
N GLY A 131 -13.11 20.66 -10.82
CA GLY A 131 -13.80 20.45 -12.11
C GLY A 131 -13.04 19.58 -13.11
N GLY A 132 -11.97 18.89 -12.67
CA GLY A 132 -11.22 17.94 -13.50
C GLY A 132 -10.24 18.60 -14.46
N VAL A 133 -9.82 19.84 -14.20
CA VAL A 133 -8.81 20.56 -15.00
C VAL A 133 -7.41 20.28 -14.45
N LEU A 134 -6.47 19.95 -15.33
CA LEU A 134 -5.08 19.67 -14.98
C LEU A 134 -4.18 20.78 -15.54
N ASP A 135 -3.33 21.36 -14.69
CA ASP A 135 -2.27 22.27 -15.12
C ASP A 135 -0.90 21.69 -14.81
N ILE A 136 -0.05 21.60 -15.82
CA ILE A 136 1.36 21.23 -15.68
C ILE A 136 2.18 22.47 -16.06
N THR A 137 2.95 22.96 -15.11
CA THR A 137 3.79 24.16 -15.25
C THR A 137 5.21 23.84 -14.81
N GLU A 138 6.15 24.77 -15.00
CA GLU A 138 7.57 24.53 -14.69
C GLU A 138 8.11 23.24 -15.35
N LEU A 139 7.53 22.82 -16.49
CA LEU A 139 8.01 21.64 -17.19
C LEU A 139 9.41 21.96 -17.70
N THR A 140 10.35 21.10 -17.33
CA THR A 140 11.71 21.09 -17.85
C THR A 140 12.09 19.66 -18.16
N GLU A 141 12.63 19.45 -19.35
CA GLU A 141 13.12 18.16 -19.80
C GLU A 141 14.51 18.33 -20.41
N LEU A 142 15.36 17.35 -20.14
CA LEU A 142 16.60 17.14 -20.86
C LEU A 142 16.57 15.72 -21.41
N GLU A 143 16.81 15.60 -22.70
CA GLU A 143 16.94 14.33 -23.40
C GLU A 143 18.31 14.25 -24.07
N GLN A 144 18.87 13.06 -24.09
CA GLN A 144 20.03 12.73 -24.89
C GLN A 144 19.71 11.51 -25.75
N GLU A 145 19.88 11.66 -27.07
CA GLU A 145 19.66 10.61 -28.06
C GLU A 145 20.99 10.25 -28.73
N LEU A 146 21.34 8.96 -28.71
CA LEU A 146 22.39 8.38 -29.52
C LEU A 146 21.75 7.62 -30.69
N SER A 147 21.95 8.10 -31.91
CA SER A 147 21.56 7.41 -33.14
C SER A 147 22.76 6.84 -33.89
N PHE A 148 22.55 5.71 -34.57
CA PHE A 148 23.60 4.95 -35.24
C PHE A 148 23.08 4.05 -36.37
N ASP A 149 23.96 3.79 -37.34
CA ASP A 149 23.70 2.82 -38.40
C ASP A 149 23.93 1.38 -37.88
N LEU A 150 22.95 0.49 -38.08
CA LEU A 150 23.02 -0.94 -37.79
C LEU A 150 23.88 -1.70 -38.80
N TYR A 151 23.87 -1.24 -40.06
CA TYR A 151 24.68 -1.79 -41.13
C TYR A 151 25.55 -0.67 -41.69
N CYS A 152 26.86 -0.84 -41.62
CA CYS A 152 27.78 0.09 -42.24
C CYS A 152 27.92 -0.25 -43.73
N SER A 153 28.00 0.77 -44.58
CA SER A 153 28.31 0.51 -45.99
C SER A 153 29.78 0.13 -46.14
N ASP A 154 30.02 -1.08 -46.67
CA ASP A 154 31.34 -1.50 -47.12
C ASP A 154 31.61 -0.88 -48.49
N GLN A 155 32.04 0.37 -48.51
CA GLN A 155 32.75 0.92 -49.66
C GLN A 155 34.20 0.41 -49.60
N ALA A 156 34.77 0.09 -50.76
CA ALA A 156 36.00 -0.70 -50.91
C ALA A 156 37.26 -0.22 -50.16
N ASP A 157 37.24 0.95 -49.53
CA ASP A 157 38.37 1.51 -48.74
C ASP A 157 37.97 2.24 -47.43
N SER A 158 36.70 2.23 -47.01
CA SER A 158 36.31 2.71 -45.66
C SER A 158 34.89 2.29 -45.30
N SER A 159 34.69 1.70 -44.11
CA SER A 159 33.36 1.56 -43.54
C SER A 159 32.90 2.90 -42.96
N THR A 160 31.87 3.52 -43.54
CA THR A 160 31.27 4.74 -42.98
C THR A 160 30.02 4.34 -42.20
N CYS A 161 30.18 4.19 -40.88
CA CYS A 161 29.05 4.11 -39.94
C CYS A 161 28.82 5.51 -39.38
N SER A 162 27.59 6.01 -39.48
CA SER A 162 27.18 7.25 -38.83
C SER A 162 26.86 6.98 -37.36
N ARG A 163 27.34 7.86 -36.49
CA ARG A 163 26.91 7.94 -35.09
C ARG A 163 26.69 9.39 -34.77
N ASN A 164 25.52 9.71 -34.21
CA ASN A 164 25.18 11.06 -33.84
C ASN A 164 24.69 11.06 -32.38
N LEU A 165 25.22 12.00 -31.60
CA LEU A 165 24.77 12.27 -30.25
C LEU A 165 24.10 13.64 -30.27
N GLN A 166 22.83 13.69 -29.89
CA GLN A 166 22.04 14.90 -29.85
C GLN A 166 21.51 15.10 -28.44
N ASP A 167 21.53 16.35 -28.00
CA ASP A 167 20.89 16.77 -26.76
C ASP A 167 19.65 17.60 -27.13
N TYR A 168 18.51 17.29 -26.53
CA TYR A 168 17.28 18.05 -26.63
C TYR A 168 16.92 18.63 -25.27
N SER A 169 16.22 19.76 -25.29
CA SER A 169 15.72 20.38 -24.07
C SER A 169 14.37 21.02 -24.35
N ASP A 170 13.39 20.63 -23.56
CA ASP A 170 12.05 21.19 -23.64
C ASP A 170 11.69 21.90 -22.34
N ALA A 171 10.97 23.00 -22.47
CA ALA A 171 10.45 23.74 -21.34
C ALA A 171 9.10 24.35 -21.65
N GLY A 172 8.20 24.36 -20.68
CA GLY A 172 6.91 25.01 -20.89
C GLY A 172 5.84 24.67 -19.87
N SER A 173 4.62 24.68 -20.38
CA SER A 173 3.40 24.38 -19.64
C SER A 173 2.42 23.68 -20.56
N ILE A 174 1.72 22.69 -20.04
CA ILE A 174 0.69 21.93 -20.73
C ILE A 174 -0.54 21.82 -19.83
N SER A 175 -1.72 21.89 -20.43
CA SER A 175 -2.99 21.76 -19.71
C SER A 175 -3.74 20.53 -20.22
N GLY A 176 -4.52 19.91 -19.35
CA GLY A 176 -5.35 18.77 -19.71
C GLY A 176 -6.52 18.57 -18.77
N THR A 177 -6.99 17.34 -18.71
CA THR A 177 -8.07 16.96 -17.79
C THR A 177 -7.67 15.78 -16.94
N TRP A 178 -8.31 15.64 -15.78
CA TRP A 178 -8.10 14.52 -14.89
C TRP A 178 -9.41 14.01 -14.28
N SER A 179 -9.40 12.74 -13.86
CA SER A 179 -10.43 12.15 -13.02
C SER A 179 -9.81 11.15 -12.05
N LEU A 180 -10.49 10.88 -10.92
CA LEU A 180 -10.02 9.99 -9.87
C LEU A 180 -11.06 8.88 -9.64
N SER A 181 -10.60 7.63 -9.67
CA SER A 181 -11.40 6.46 -9.32
C SER A 181 -10.60 5.59 -8.34
N GLY A 182 -10.97 5.61 -7.06
CA GLY A 182 -10.17 4.98 -6.01
C GLY A 182 -8.82 5.70 -5.89
N ASN A 183 -7.73 4.97 -6.13
CA ASN A 183 -6.37 5.51 -6.13
C ASN A 183 -5.78 5.69 -7.54
N GLU A 184 -6.59 5.47 -8.59
CA GLU A 184 -6.18 5.64 -9.99
C GLU A 184 -6.62 7.02 -10.50
N ILE A 185 -5.65 7.78 -10.99
CA ILE A 185 -5.84 9.06 -11.64
C ILE A 185 -5.77 8.82 -13.15
N SER A 186 -6.83 9.11 -13.89
CA SER A 186 -6.77 9.18 -15.35
C SER A 186 -6.45 10.61 -15.77
N ILE A 187 -5.34 10.81 -16.46
CA ILE A 187 -4.88 12.10 -16.98
C ILE A 187 -5.01 12.07 -18.49
N THR A 188 -5.59 13.11 -19.07
CA THR A 188 -5.67 13.29 -20.53
C THR A 188 -4.93 14.56 -20.92
N LEU A 189 -3.89 14.40 -21.74
CA LEU A 189 -3.09 15.47 -22.32
C LEU A 189 -3.16 15.34 -23.85
N GLU A 190 -3.50 16.42 -24.55
CA GLU A 190 -3.52 16.45 -26.03
C GLU A 190 -4.32 15.34 -26.73
N GLY A 191 -5.28 14.74 -26.02
CA GLY A 191 -6.13 13.65 -26.53
C GLY A 191 -5.64 12.24 -26.17
N GLU A 192 -4.43 12.11 -25.64
CA GLU A 192 -3.88 10.86 -25.11
C GLU A 192 -4.19 10.74 -23.61
N THR A 193 -4.52 9.52 -23.17
CA THR A 193 -4.86 9.27 -21.76
C THR A 193 -3.88 8.30 -21.13
N GLU A 194 -3.36 8.68 -19.98
CA GLU A 194 -2.47 7.86 -19.15
C GLU A 194 -3.02 7.67 -17.73
N THR A 195 -2.53 6.64 -17.05
CA THR A 195 -2.95 6.30 -15.69
C THR A 195 -1.83 6.55 -14.70
N TRP A 196 -2.10 7.40 -13.73
CA TRP A 196 -1.25 7.64 -12.57
C TRP A 196 -1.91 7.05 -11.32
N TYR A 197 -1.15 6.95 -10.24
CA TYR A 197 -1.60 6.44 -8.96
C TYR A 197 -1.33 7.46 -7.88
N VAL A 198 -2.22 7.55 -6.89
CA VAL A 198 -2.05 8.38 -5.70
C VAL A 198 -1.99 7.52 -4.45
N SER A 199 -1.16 7.90 -3.48
CA SER A 199 -1.11 7.24 -2.18
C SER A 199 -2.41 7.46 -1.40
N ASP A 200 -2.71 6.57 -0.45
CA ASP A 200 -3.94 6.63 0.35
C ASP A 200 -4.11 7.98 1.07
N ASN A 201 -3.00 8.58 1.53
CA ASN A 201 -2.98 9.89 2.16
C ASN A 201 -2.88 11.07 1.19
N GLY A 202 -2.71 10.82 -0.10
CA GLY A 202 -2.59 11.86 -1.13
C GLY A 202 -1.26 12.58 -1.22
N ASP A 203 -0.25 12.21 -0.44
CA ASP A 203 1.03 12.94 -0.41
C ASP A 203 1.96 12.59 -1.58
N VAL A 204 1.75 11.43 -2.22
CA VAL A 204 2.61 10.93 -3.29
C VAL A 204 1.76 10.52 -4.48
N ILE A 205 2.20 10.91 -5.67
CA ILE A 205 1.68 10.38 -6.94
C ILE A 205 2.79 9.64 -7.69
N LEU A 206 2.40 8.63 -8.47
CA LEU A 206 3.32 7.81 -9.25
C LEU A 206 2.70 7.48 -10.60
N ALA A 207 3.48 7.68 -11.66
CA ALA A 207 3.18 7.15 -12.99
C ALA A 207 4.29 6.19 -13.37
N LYS A 208 3.91 5.10 -14.02
CA LYS A 208 4.88 4.27 -14.73
C LYS A 208 4.25 3.88 -16.05
N ASP A 209 5.05 3.93 -17.09
CA ASP A 209 4.64 3.39 -18.38
C ASP A 209 5.78 2.58 -18.99
N THR A 210 5.40 1.51 -19.67
CA THR A 210 6.30 0.66 -20.43
C THR A 210 5.60 0.30 -21.72
N THR A 211 6.12 0.80 -22.83
CA THR A 211 5.62 0.47 -24.16
C THR A 211 6.63 -0.45 -24.83
N ASP A 212 6.16 -1.59 -25.35
CA ASP A 212 6.94 -2.52 -26.15
C ASP A 212 6.22 -2.70 -27.49
N ILE A 213 6.86 -2.25 -28.56
CA ILE A 213 6.40 -2.40 -29.93
C ILE A 213 7.33 -3.40 -30.61
N LEU A 214 6.83 -4.64 -30.75
CA LEU A 214 7.44 -5.65 -31.59
C LEU A 214 6.67 -5.68 -32.91
N GLN A 215 7.22 -5.11 -33.99
CA GLN A 215 6.76 -5.45 -35.33
C GLN A 215 7.53 -6.68 -35.81
N GLU A 216 6.82 -7.69 -36.32
CA GLU A 216 7.42 -8.95 -36.74
C GLU A 216 8.60 -8.72 -37.70
N GLY A 217 9.82 -8.96 -37.19
CA GLY A 217 11.02 -9.21 -37.96
C GLY A 217 11.83 -7.99 -38.44
N THR A 218 11.29 -6.76 -38.44
CA THR A 218 12.02 -5.62 -39.03
C THR A 218 12.11 -4.34 -38.20
N SER A 219 11.28 -4.18 -37.17
CA SER A 219 11.45 -3.06 -36.23
C SER A 219 11.01 -3.42 -34.82
N SER A 220 11.73 -2.91 -33.83
CA SER A 220 11.41 -3.06 -32.43
C SER A 220 11.64 -1.74 -31.71
N ALA A 221 10.77 -1.40 -30.78
CA ALA A 221 10.99 -0.26 -29.93
C ALA A 221 10.46 -0.51 -28.52
N PHE A 222 11.19 0.01 -27.55
CA PHE A 222 10.88 -0.12 -26.14
C PHE A 222 11.09 1.23 -25.47
N TRP A 223 10.13 1.62 -24.66
CA TRP A 223 10.21 2.82 -23.84
C TRP A 223 9.78 2.47 -22.42
N ALA A 224 10.50 3.01 -21.44
CA ALA A 224 10.17 2.87 -20.03
C ALA A 224 10.29 4.21 -19.33
N ASN A 225 9.24 4.57 -18.59
CA ASN A 225 9.05 5.88 -18.02
C ASN A 225 8.64 5.72 -16.55
N LEU A 226 9.19 6.56 -15.67
CA LEU A 226 8.82 6.63 -14.25
C LEU A 226 8.69 8.10 -13.84
N SER A 227 7.52 8.45 -13.32
CA SER A 227 7.25 9.77 -12.74
C SER A 227 6.86 9.61 -11.28
N ILE A 228 7.43 10.43 -10.41
CA ILE A 228 7.12 10.47 -8.98
C ILE A 228 6.87 11.91 -8.59
N GLY A 229 5.68 12.18 -8.03
CA GLY A 229 5.32 13.47 -7.48
C GLY A 229 5.17 13.43 -5.98
N VAL A 230 5.67 14.47 -5.32
CA VAL A 230 5.42 14.71 -3.89
C VAL A 230 4.58 15.97 -3.77
N LYS A 231 3.52 15.88 -2.95
CA LYS A 231 2.60 16.99 -2.72
C LYS A 231 3.37 18.18 -2.14
N VAL A 232 3.17 19.34 -2.73
CA VAL A 232 3.69 20.60 -2.20
C VAL A 232 2.78 21.01 -1.06
N SER A 233 3.35 21.12 0.15
CA SER A 233 2.63 21.67 1.30
C SER A 233 2.17 23.10 1.01
N GLN A 234 0.87 23.36 1.10
CA GLN A 234 0.34 24.72 1.20
C GLN A 234 0.50 25.25 2.63
#